data_AF-A0A527GUC2-F1
#
_entry.id   AF-A0A527GUC2-F1
#
_cell.length_a   1.000
_cell.length_b   1.000
_cell.length_c   1.000
_cell.angle_alpha   90.00
_cell.angle_beta   90.00
_cell.angle_gamma   90.00
#
_symmetry.space_group_name_H-M   'P 1'
#
loop_
_entity.id
_entity.type
_entity.pdbx_description
1 polymer ?
#
loop_
_entity_poly.entity_id
_entity_poly.type
_entity_poly.pdbx_seq_one_letter_code
_entity_poly.pdbx_strand_id
1 'polypeptide(L)'
;MADFVGVLKKQLAKHSEPSPELRKRIYENAREMLAKKLANYSPPLSAEVISKQKRSLEDAVASVEREYAKPAPAPKPAPAEDPLAELEHIFSSIDRNKNQPSWRCSFSRRR
;
A
#
# COMPACT_ATOMS: atom_id res chain seq x y z
N MET A 1 -0.39 -24.64 12.77
CA MET A 1 -0.56 -23.17 12.72
C MET A 1 -1.91 -22.91 12.08
N ALA A 2 -2.68 -21.91 12.50
CA ALA A 2 -3.89 -21.54 11.75
C ALA A 2 -3.48 -20.85 10.45
N ASP A 3 -3.87 -21.40 9.29
CA ASP A 3 -3.51 -20.89 7.96
C ASP A 3 -4.32 -19.64 7.57
N PHE A 4 -4.14 -18.55 8.31
CA PHE A 4 -4.79 -17.26 8.02
C PHE A 4 -4.38 -16.70 6.66
N VAL A 5 -3.10 -16.87 6.28
CA VAL A 5 -2.57 -16.46 4.98
C VAL A 5 -3.35 -17.11 3.83
N GLY A 6 -3.61 -18.41 3.93
CA GLY A 6 -4.36 -19.16 2.90
C GLY A 6 -5.81 -18.67 2.78
N VAL A 7 -6.46 -18.38 3.91
CA VAL A 7 -7.84 -17.83 3.92
C VAL A 7 -7.88 -16.45 3.29
N LEU A 8 -6.95 -15.56 3.65
CA LEU A 8 -6.84 -14.21 3.10
C LEU A 8 -6.58 -14.24 1.59
N LYS A 9 -5.61 -15.03 1.14
CA LYS A 9 -5.33 -15.24 -0.29
C LYS A 9 -6.54 -15.78 -1.03
N LYS A 10 -7.28 -16.72 -0.45
CA LYS A 10 -8.49 -17.28 -1.06
C LYS A 10 -9.62 -16.25 -1.18
N GLN A 11 -9.79 -15.37 -0.19
CA GLN A 11 -10.75 -14.26 -0.32
C GLN A 11 -10.31 -13.30 -1.42
N LEU A 12 -9.02 -12.94 -1.45
CA LEU A 12 -8.48 -12.06 -2.50
C LEU A 12 -8.60 -12.67 -3.89
N ALA A 13 -8.35 -13.97 -4.04
CA ALA A 13 -8.49 -14.69 -5.30
C ALA A 13 -9.94 -14.75 -5.83
N LYS A 14 -10.95 -14.54 -4.98
CA LYS A 14 -12.34 -14.39 -5.44
C LYS A 14 -12.59 -13.07 -6.16
N HIS A 15 -11.73 -12.07 -5.97
CA HIS A 15 -11.85 -10.76 -6.56
C HIS A 15 -10.78 -10.59 -7.65
N SER A 16 -11.21 -10.47 -8.91
CA SER A 16 -10.30 -10.42 -10.07
C SER A 16 -9.35 -9.22 -10.07
N GLU A 17 -9.70 -8.13 -9.39
CA GLU A 17 -8.82 -6.98 -9.15
C GLU A 17 -8.72 -6.65 -7.65
N PRO A 18 -7.69 -7.14 -6.94
CA PRO A 18 -7.46 -6.80 -5.55
C PRO A 18 -6.83 -5.41 -5.41
N SER A 19 -7.64 -4.37 -5.69
CA SER A 19 -7.32 -2.97 -5.38
C SER A 19 -6.83 -2.84 -3.91
N PRO A 20 -5.88 -1.93 -3.60
CA PRO A 20 -5.46 -1.65 -2.23
C PRO A 20 -6.64 -1.41 -1.27
N GLU A 21 -7.69 -0.78 -1.75
CA GLU A 21 -8.90 -0.50 -0.96
C GLU A 21 -9.67 -1.77 -0.61
N LEU A 22 -9.81 -2.67 -1.59
CA LEU A 22 -10.48 -3.96 -1.39
C LEU A 22 -9.70 -4.85 -0.42
N ARG A 23 -8.35 -4.86 -0.54
CA ARG A 23 -7.46 -5.56 0.39
C ARG A 23 -7.69 -5.09 1.83
N LYS A 24 -7.74 -3.78 2.07
CA LYS A 24 -8.07 -3.21 3.39
C LYS A 24 -9.42 -3.70 3.92
N ARG A 25 -10.46 -3.70 3.07
CA ARG A 25 -11.80 -4.19 3.46
C ARG A 25 -11.79 -5.67 3.87
N ILE A 26 -11.02 -6.50 3.18
CA ILE A 26 -10.88 -7.93 3.51
C ILE A 26 -10.17 -8.12 4.85
N TYR A 27 -9.14 -7.32 5.14
CA TYR A 27 -8.44 -7.38 6.43
C TYR A 27 -9.34 -6.96 7.60
N GLU A 28 -10.12 -5.88 7.43
CA GLU A 28 -11.13 -5.46 8.43
C GLU A 28 -12.15 -6.58 8.69
N ASN A 29 -12.67 -7.20 7.62
CA ASN A 29 -13.64 -8.29 7.75
C ASN A 29 -13.02 -9.52 8.46
N ALA A 30 -11.75 -9.83 8.18
CA ALA A 30 -11.05 -10.90 8.89
C ALA A 30 -10.92 -10.62 10.40
N ARG A 31 -10.69 -9.36 10.80
CA ARG A 31 -10.67 -8.94 12.21
C ARG A 31 -12.03 -9.12 12.88
N GLU A 32 -13.11 -8.69 12.22
CA GLU A 32 -14.48 -8.87 12.72
C GLU A 32 -14.87 -10.34 12.83
N MET A 33 -14.55 -11.15 11.82
CA MET A 33 -14.79 -12.58 11.85
C MET A 33 -14.04 -13.27 12.98
N LEU A 34 -12.79 -12.86 13.22
CA LEU A 34 -12.01 -13.38 14.33
C LEU A 34 -12.66 -12.99 15.67
N ALA A 35 -13.05 -11.74 15.85
CA ALA A 35 -13.74 -11.28 17.06
C ALA A 35 -15.06 -12.05 17.31
N LYS A 36 -15.87 -12.25 16.26
CA LYS A 36 -17.11 -13.07 16.33
C LYS A 36 -16.81 -14.52 16.69
N LYS A 37 -15.78 -15.12 16.09
CA LYS A 37 -15.36 -16.49 16.42
C LYS A 37 -14.95 -16.60 17.87
N LEU A 38 -14.15 -15.66 18.37
CA LEU A 38 -13.72 -15.62 19.77
C LEU A 38 -14.89 -15.44 20.74
N ALA A 39 -15.88 -14.61 20.41
CA ALA A 39 -17.08 -14.41 21.23
C ALA A 39 -17.99 -15.64 21.27
N ASN A 40 -18.00 -16.44 20.20
CA ASN A 40 -18.80 -17.67 20.12
C ASN A 40 -18.16 -18.89 20.78
N TYR A 41 -16.90 -18.81 21.25
CA TYR A 41 -16.27 -19.92 21.95
C TYR A 41 -16.77 -20.00 23.40
N SER A 42 -17.25 -21.19 23.78
CA SER A 42 -17.61 -21.56 25.14
C SER A 42 -17.04 -22.97 25.40
N PRO A 43 -16.10 -23.17 26.36
CA PRO A 43 -15.61 -22.25 27.39
C PRO A 43 -14.72 -21.10 26.86
N PRO A 44 -14.57 -20.01 27.63
CA PRO A 44 -13.80 -18.85 27.21
C PRO A 44 -12.33 -19.24 26.98
N LEU A 45 -11.85 -18.97 25.77
CA LEU A 45 -10.43 -19.08 25.43
C LEU A 45 -9.60 -18.19 26.36
N SER A 46 -8.49 -18.71 26.86
CA SER A 46 -7.56 -17.93 27.67
C SER A 46 -7.11 -16.67 26.93
N ALA A 47 -6.99 -15.55 27.64
CA ALA A 47 -6.61 -14.26 27.07
C ALA A 47 -5.26 -14.31 26.31
N GLU A 48 -4.35 -15.20 26.71
CA GLU A 48 -3.12 -15.49 25.98
C GLU A 48 -3.36 -16.05 24.57
N VAL A 49 -4.29 -16.99 24.43
CA VAL A 49 -4.62 -17.60 23.14
C VAL A 49 -5.30 -16.57 22.24
N ILE A 50 -6.18 -15.74 22.80
CA ILE A 50 -6.81 -14.63 22.08
C ILE A 50 -5.76 -13.66 21.53
N SER A 51 -4.81 -13.25 22.37
CA SER A 51 -3.74 -12.33 21.98
C SER A 51 -2.81 -12.96 20.92
N LYS A 52 -2.47 -14.25 21.07
CA LYS A 52 -1.71 -15.00 20.06
C LYS A 52 -2.44 -15.11 18.74
N GLN A 53 -3.75 -15.32 18.76
CA GLN A 53 -4.58 -15.43 17.56
C GLN A 53 -4.70 -14.10 16.83
N LYS A 54 -4.91 -12.99 17.56
CA LYS A 54 -4.89 -11.63 17.01
C LYS A 54 -3.53 -11.31 16.39
N ARG A 55 -2.42 -11.59 17.10
CA ARG A 55 -1.07 -11.38 16.59
C ARG A 55 -0.78 -12.21 15.34
N SER A 56 -1.27 -13.45 15.28
CA SER A 56 -1.12 -14.33 14.11
C SER A 56 -1.91 -13.81 12.90
N LEU A 57 -3.07 -13.20 13.12
CA LEU A 57 -3.83 -12.55 12.05
C LEU A 57 -3.07 -11.34 11.48
N GLU A 58 -2.53 -10.48 12.35
CA GLU A 58 -1.77 -9.30 11.91
C GLU A 58 -0.46 -9.68 11.18
N ASP A 59 0.25 -10.71 11.65
CA ASP A 59 1.42 -11.25 10.97
C ASP A 59 1.07 -11.81 9.58
N ALA A 60 -0.07 -12.52 9.48
CA ALA A 60 -0.56 -13.00 8.20
C ALA A 60 -0.93 -11.86 7.24
N VAL A 61 -1.56 -10.78 7.74
CA VAL A 61 -1.84 -9.58 6.94
C VAL A 61 -0.54 -8.96 6.44
N ALA A 62 0.45 -8.75 7.31
CA ALA A 62 1.74 -8.19 6.91
C ALA A 62 2.48 -9.07 5.90
N SER A 63 2.41 -10.40 6.05
CA SER A 63 2.98 -11.36 5.11
C SER A 63 2.31 -11.30 3.74
N VAL A 64 0.97 -11.29 3.71
CA VAL A 64 0.18 -11.14 2.47
C VAL A 64 0.47 -9.79 1.81
N GLU A 65 0.43 -8.68 2.56
CA GLU A 65 0.76 -7.36 2.03
C GLU A 65 2.17 -7.31 1.47
N ARG A 66 3.15 -7.94 2.12
CA ARG A 66 4.53 -8.03 1.63
C ARG A 66 4.63 -8.85 0.35
N GLU A 67 3.84 -9.90 0.18
CA GLU A 67 3.77 -10.66 -1.08
C GLU A 67 3.10 -9.88 -2.21
N TYR A 68 2.08 -9.07 -1.91
CA TYR A 68 1.45 -8.18 -2.89
C TYR A 68 2.27 -6.91 -3.17
N ALA A 69 3.09 -6.47 -2.22
CA ALA A 69 3.96 -5.30 -2.34
C ALA A 69 5.33 -5.64 -2.94
N LYS A 70 5.85 -6.84 -2.70
CA LYS A 70 6.96 -7.38 -3.46
C LYS A 70 6.44 -7.57 -4.89
N PRO A 71 7.06 -6.96 -5.91
CA PRO A 71 6.57 -7.08 -7.27
C PRO A 71 6.49 -8.58 -7.58
N ALA A 72 5.28 -9.08 -7.79
CA ALA A 72 5.07 -10.38 -8.37
C ALA A 72 5.99 -10.47 -9.60
N PRO A 73 6.73 -11.57 -9.81
CA PRO A 73 7.57 -11.70 -10.99
C PRO A 73 6.68 -11.44 -12.21
N ALA A 74 6.99 -10.34 -12.91
CA ALA A 74 6.16 -9.78 -13.96
C ALA A 74 5.97 -10.77 -15.12
N PRO A 75 4.93 -10.57 -15.94
CA PRO A 75 5.30 -9.97 -17.22
C PRO A 75 4.33 -8.85 -17.60
N LYS A 76 4.82 -7.61 -17.48
CA LYS A 76 4.79 -6.53 -18.49
C LYS A 76 5.26 -5.24 -17.80
N PRO A 77 6.38 -4.63 -18.23
CA PRO A 77 6.92 -3.44 -17.61
C PRO A 77 6.10 -2.22 -18.03
N ALA A 78 5.38 -1.63 -17.10
CA ALA A 78 5.10 -0.20 -17.13
C ALA A 78 5.96 0.40 -16.00
N PRO A 79 6.76 1.45 -16.26
CA PRO A 79 7.57 2.08 -15.22
C PRO A 79 6.62 2.52 -14.10
N ALA A 80 6.96 2.13 -12.88
CA ALA A 80 6.40 2.77 -11.71
C ALA A 80 6.91 4.22 -11.72
N GLU A 81 6.16 5.10 -12.36
CA GLU A 81 6.17 6.51 -12.01
C GLU A 81 5.63 6.57 -10.59
N ASP A 82 6.58 6.63 -9.66
CA ASP A 82 6.33 6.90 -8.27
C ASP A 82 5.55 8.23 -8.23
N PRO A 83 4.29 8.27 -7.78
CA PRO A 83 3.50 9.51 -7.78
C PRO A 83 4.13 10.62 -6.92
N LEU A 84 5.16 10.29 -6.12
CA LEU A 84 5.99 11.25 -5.41
C LEU A 84 7.06 11.90 -6.29
N ALA A 85 7.57 11.19 -7.32
CA ALA A 85 8.57 11.69 -8.27
C ALA A 85 7.97 12.69 -9.28
N GLU A 86 6.70 12.53 -9.67
CA GLU A 86 6.00 13.54 -10.48
C GLU A 86 5.93 14.89 -9.75
N LEU A 87 5.70 14.88 -8.43
CA LEU A 87 5.68 16.08 -7.62
C LEU A 87 7.07 16.74 -7.56
N GLU A 88 8.15 15.98 -7.34
CA GLU A 88 9.53 16.53 -7.35
C GLU A 88 9.92 17.17 -8.69
N HIS A 89 9.46 16.61 -9.82
CA HIS A 89 9.74 17.18 -11.14
C HIS A 89 8.99 18.50 -11.37
N ILE A 90 7.75 18.61 -10.89
CA ILE A 90 6.96 19.85 -10.92
C ILE A 90 7.63 20.92 -10.05
N PHE A 91 8.07 20.56 -8.84
CA PHE A 91 8.77 21.49 -7.95
C PHE A 91 10.11 21.97 -8.54
N SER A 92 10.88 21.07 -9.16
CA SER A 92 12.16 21.39 -9.81
C SER A 92 12.01 22.29 -11.04
N SER A 93 10.92 22.16 -11.79
CA SER A 93 10.64 23.01 -12.96
C SER A 93 10.26 24.44 -12.57
N ILE A 94 9.64 24.63 -11.40
CA ILE A 94 9.25 25.96 -10.91
C ILE A 94 10.45 26.74 -10.37
N ASP A 95 11.41 26.07 -9.73
CA ASP A 95 12.61 26.72 -9.17
C ASP A 95 13.52 27.33 -10.25
N ARG A 96 13.72 26.63 -11.38
CA ARG A 96 14.53 27.12 -12.52
C ARG A 96 14.01 28.43 -13.13
N ASN A 97 12.71 28.71 -13.05
CA ASN A 97 12.12 29.92 -13.63
C ASN A 97 12.46 31.20 -12.83
N LYS A 98 12.90 31.09 -11.57
CA LYS A 98 13.20 32.26 -10.73
C LYS A 98 14.63 32.79 -10.87
N ASN A 99 15.51 32.10 -11.58
CA ASN A 99 16.91 32.50 -11.77
C ASN A 99 17.22 32.98 -13.21
N GLN A 100 16.28 33.64 -13.89
CA GLN A 100 16.63 34.44 -15.05
C GLN A 100 17.03 35.85 -14.58
N PRO A 101 18.33 36.17 -14.46
CA PRO A 101 18.74 37.56 -14.35
C PRO A 101 18.37 38.24 -15.67
N SER A 102 17.43 39.17 -15.62
CA SER A 102 17.10 40.11 -16.69
C SER A 102 18.26 41.10 -16.91
N TRP A 103 19.44 40.59 -17.24
CA TRP A 103 20.63 41.38 -17.51
C TRP A 103 21.02 41.19 -18.97
N ARG A 104 20.35 41.93 -19.83
CA ARG A 104 20.92 42.38 -21.10
C ARG A 104 20.68 43.88 -21.23
N CYS A 105 21.49 44.62 -20.50
CA CYS A 105 21.88 45.95 -20.89
C CYS A 105 22.68 45.87 -22.20
N SER A 106 22.66 46.97 -22.95
CA SER A 106 23.67 47.40 -23.91
C SER A 106 23.46 47.02 -25.39
N PHE A 107 23.12 48.07 -26.14
CA PHE A 107 24.00 48.68 -27.16
C PHE A 107 23.52 48.64 -28.62
N SER A 108 23.09 49.83 -29.07
CA SER A 108 23.42 50.45 -30.36
C SER A 108 22.75 49.96 -31.65
N ARG A 109 22.18 50.95 -32.37
CA ARG A 109 22.51 51.39 -33.75
C ARG A 109 21.27 51.63 -34.61
N ARG A 110 21.11 52.92 -34.96
CA ARG A 110 20.77 53.48 -36.28
C ARG A 110 19.71 52.73 -37.11
N ARG A 111 18.59 53.41 -37.35
CA ARG A 111 18.42 54.25 -38.55
C ARG A 111 17.29 55.24 -38.37
#